data_AF-A0A950Y9F2-F1
#
_entry.id   AF-A0A950Y9F2-F1
#
_cell.length_a   1.000
_cell.length_b   1.000
_cell.length_c   1.000
_cell.angle_alpha   90.00
_cell.angle_beta   90.00
_cell.angle_gamma   90.00
#
_symmetry.space_group_name_H-M   'P 1'
#
loop_
_entity.id
_entity.type
_entity.pdbx_description
1 polymer ?
#
loop_
_entity_poly.entity_id
_entity_poly.type
_entity_poly.pdbx_seq_one_letter_code
_entity_poly.pdbx_strand_id
1 'polypeptide(L)'
;MSDAASQLACDAATIQAAVSIPGATVDGATTVSGSFTAPGPPSPPLAGLPSLCSVTLTQLDSAGNPIHIFLWLPDNWNGRFQGVGGAGFLCGPLYSELANGVVSGYATGATDCGSEDPTGSFALNKDGTLNTALIDDFAYTGIHDMTVDGKAFTQAYYGSGPGYAYFNGCSTGGREGLMEAQRFPTDYNGIVSAAPAINWTKFIPAEIWPELVMLQSNDFLPSCKEAAFTDAVTVACGGVDGVIQAPGSCHWNPFDLVGTVTPCGTITSTDADDVEKIWDGPH
;
A
#
# COMPACT_ATOMS: atom_id res chain seq x y z
N MET A 1 -6.38 -37.96 19.06
CA MET A 1 -6.42 -36.73 19.86
C MET A 1 -5.05 -36.11 19.69
N SER A 2 -4.87 -35.18 18.74
CA SER A 2 -3.59 -34.48 18.59
C SER A 2 -3.52 -33.43 19.68
N ASP A 3 -2.42 -33.38 20.41
CA ASP A 3 -2.11 -32.27 21.30
C ASP A 3 -2.18 -30.99 20.48
N ALA A 4 -3.16 -30.13 20.77
CA ALA A 4 -3.14 -28.77 20.27
C ALA A 4 -1.94 -28.11 20.94
N ALA A 5 -0.90 -27.79 20.16
CA ALA A 5 0.19 -26.98 20.66
C ALA A 5 -0.41 -25.69 21.25
N SER A 6 -0.15 -25.44 22.54
CA SER A 6 -0.64 -24.25 23.21
C SER A 6 -0.01 -23.01 22.59
N GLN A 7 -0.82 -22.02 22.22
CA GLN A 7 -0.38 -20.70 21.77
C GLN A 7 0.61 -20.09 22.78
N LEU A 8 1.65 -19.41 22.29
CA LEU A 8 2.58 -18.70 23.16
C LEU A 8 1.86 -17.56 23.91
N ALA A 9 2.32 -17.29 25.14
CA ALA A 9 1.87 -16.10 25.86
C ALA A 9 2.28 -14.84 25.10
N CYS A 10 1.38 -13.86 25.03
CA CYS A 10 1.62 -12.59 24.34
C CYS A 10 2.46 -11.64 25.19
N ASP A 11 3.74 -11.97 25.37
CA ASP A 11 4.73 -11.10 25.98
C ASP A 11 6.08 -11.27 25.28
N ALA A 12 6.83 -10.15 25.20
CA ALA A 12 8.04 -10.11 24.38
C ALA A 12 9.11 -11.10 24.85
N ALA A 13 9.22 -11.36 26.15
CA ALA A 13 10.24 -12.25 26.69
C ALA A 13 9.95 -13.72 26.35
N THR A 14 8.70 -14.16 26.53
CA THR A 14 8.26 -15.50 26.15
C THR A 14 8.42 -15.73 24.65
N ILE A 15 7.97 -14.75 23.85
CA ILE A 15 8.07 -14.83 22.39
C ILE A 15 9.54 -14.86 21.95
N GLN A 16 10.39 -13.94 22.44
CA GLN A 16 11.80 -13.89 22.06
C GLN A 16 12.56 -15.18 22.42
N ALA A 17 12.19 -15.85 23.51
CA ALA A 17 12.78 -17.11 23.92
C ALA A 17 12.34 -18.30 23.05
N ALA A 18 11.13 -18.25 22.48
CA ALA A 18 10.54 -19.32 21.69
C ALA A 18 10.74 -19.15 20.17
N VAL A 19 10.87 -17.91 19.71
CA VAL A 19 11.00 -17.56 18.29
C VAL A 19 12.44 -17.15 18.00
N SER A 20 13.14 -17.96 17.20
CA SER A 20 14.46 -17.62 16.68
C SER A 20 14.38 -17.45 15.17
N ILE A 21 14.31 -16.19 14.74
CA ILE A 21 14.39 -15.80 13.33
C ILE A 21 15.76 -15.15 13.13
N PRO A 22 16.60 -15.66 12.22
CA PRO A 22 17.91 -15.06 11.95
C PRO A 22 17.78 -13.58 11.59
N GLY A 23 18.57 -12.73 12.25
CA GLY A 23 18.59 -11.29 12.01
C GLY A 23 17.48 -10.49 12.69
N ALA A 24 16.44 -11.16 13.22
CA ALA A 24 15.29 -10.46 13.81
C ALA A 24 15.30 -10.45 15.36
N THR A 25 14.85 -9.34 15.94
CA THR A 25 14.61 -9.17 17.38
C THR A 25 13.16 -8.80 17.65
N VAL A 26 12.62 -9.27 18.77
CA VAL A 26 11.27 -8.93 19.24
C VAL A 26 11.33 -7.65 20.05
N ASP A 27 10.73 -6.57 19.54
CA ASP A 27 10.76 -5.27 20.19
C ASP A 27 9.66 -5.13 21.24
N GLY A 28 8.52 -5.78 20.99
CA GLY A 28 7.37 -5.73 21.89
C GLY A 28 6.28 -6.72 21.51
N ALA A 29 5.49 -7.12 22.51
CA ALA A 29 4.27 -7.88 22.33
C ALA A 29 3.21 -7.42 23.32
N THR A 30 1.96 -7.28 22.89
CA THR A 30 0.85 -6.82 23.74
C THR A 30 -0.46 -7.45 23.31
N THR A 31 -1.22 -7.95 24.29
CA THR A 31 -2.60 -8.41 24.06
C THR A 31 -3.50 -7.23 23.74
N VAL A 32 -4.23 -7.32 22.63
CA VAL A 32 -5.25 -6.35 22.20
C VAL A 32 -6.59 -7.05 22.15
N SER A 33 -7.66 -6.39 22.59
CA SER A 33 -9.02 -6.91 22.50
C SER A 33 -10.02 -5.77 22.43
N GLY A 34 -11.02 -5.89 21.55
CA GLY A 34 -12.10 -4.92 21.38
C GLY A 34 -11.69 -3.68 20.58
N SER A 35 -10.60 -3.00 20.95
CA SER A 35 -10.13 -1.81 20.25
C SER A 35 -8.61 -1.61 20.25
N PHE A 36 -8.10 -0.93 19.22
CA PHE A 36 -6.70 -0.54 19.09
C PHE A 36 -6.60 0.91 18.59
N THR A 37 -5.71 1.69 19.20
CA THR A 37 -5.37 3.04 18.74
C THR A 37 -4.01 2.98 18.06
N ALA A 38 -3.96 3.29 16.76
CA ALA A 38 -2.71 3.33 16.01
C ALA A 38 -1.77 4.41 16.57
N PRO A 39 -0.46 4.13 16.67
CA PRO A 39 0.54 5.15 16.93
C PRO A 39 0.51 6.26 15.87
N GLY A 40 0.91 7.48 16.24
CA GLY A 40 1.01 8.61 15.32
C GLY A 40 -0.08 9.66 15.52
N PRO A 41 -0.47 10.40 14.46
CA PRO A 41 -1.48 11.45 14.55
C PRO A 41 -2.82 10.94 15.11
N PRO A 42 -3.57 11.79 15.84
CA PRO A 42 -4.86 11.39 16.41
C PRO A 42 -5.80 10.80 15.35
N SER A 43 -6.20 9.55 15.54
CA SER A 43 -7.15 8.83 14.69
C SER A 43 -8.20 8.10 15.54
N PRO A 44 -9.42 7.89 15.02
CA PRO A 44 -10.40 7.06 15.71
C PRO A 44 -9.86 5.65 15.95
N PRO A 45 -10.08 5.06 17.14
CA PRO A 45 -9.66 3.69 17.40
C PRO A 45 -10.31 2.70 16.43
N LEU A 46 -9.54 1.71 16.00
CA LEU A 46 -10.07 0.53 15.32
C LEU A 46 -10.85 -0.28 16.34
N ALA A 47 -12.13 -0.54 16.07
CA ALA A 47 -13.05 -1.20 16.99
C ALA A 47 -13.51 -2.57 16.45
N GLY A 48 -14.05 -3.41 17.33
CA GLY A 48 -14.54 -4.74 16.96
C GLY A 48 -13.43 -5.76 16.73
N LEU A 49 -12.22 -5.52 17.26
CA LEU A 49 -11.11 -6.44 17.12
C LEU A 49 -11.32 -7.69 18.00
N PRO A 50 -11.03 -8.89 17.48
CA PRO A 50 -10.93 -10.08 18.33
C PRO A 50 -9.78 -9.93 19.33
N SER A 51 -9.74 -10.80 20.33
CA SER A 51 -8.54 -10.95 21.16
C SER A 51 -7.37 -11.41 20.27
N LEU A 52 -6.26 -10.69 20.33
CA LEU A 52 -5.08 -10.94 19.50
C LEU A 52 -3.80 -10.55 20.23
N CYS A 53 -2.68 -11.11 19.78
CA CYS A 53 -1.35 -10.65 20.13
C CYS A 53 -0.80 -9.71 19.06
N SER A 54 -0.52 -8.46 19.42
CA SER A 54 0.18 -7.50 18.57
C SER A 54 1.66 -7.56 18.88
N VAL A 55 2.50 -7.80 17.87
CA VAL A 55 3.94 -7.95 18.00
C VAL A 55 4.64 -7.01 17.04
N THR A 56 5.75 -6.41 17.50
CA THR A 56 6.67 -5.66 16.65
C THR A 56 8.03 -6.36 16.68
N LEU A 57 8.62 -6.51 15.49
CA LEU A 57 9.93 -7.08 15.28
C LEU A 57 10.81 -6.08 14.52
N THR A 58 12.11 -6.13 14.76
CA THR A 58 13.12 -5.48 13.91
C THR A 58 13.92 -6.57 13.22
N GLN A 59 13.91 -6.59 11.89
CA GLN A 59 14.78 -7.39 11.03
C GLN A 59 15.90 -6.51 10.48
N LEU A 60 17.09 -7.06 10.27
CA LEU A 60 18.19 -6.33 9.63
C LEU A 60 18.33 -6.75 8.17
N ASP A 61 18.32 -5.79 7.26
CA ASP A 61 18.63 -6.03 5.86
C ASP A 61 20.10 -6.48 5.69
N SER A 62 20.49 -6.80 4.45
CA SER A 62 21.87 -7.21 4.15
C SER A 62 22.94 -6.12 4.40
N ALA A 63 22.53 -4.86 4.50
CA ALA A 63 23.38 -3.71 4.82
C ALA A 63 23.37 -3.35 6.32
N GLY A 64 22.55 -4.02 7.14
CA GLY A 64 22.36 -3.74 8.55
C GLY A 64 21.36 -2.63 8.86
N ASN A 65 20.53 -2.19 7.90
CA ASN A 65 19.44 -1.26 8.15
C ASN A 65 18.27 -2.00 8.84
N PRO A 66 17.62 -1.36 9.82
CA PRO A 66 16.45 -1.93 10.47
C PRO A 66 15.21 -1.83 9.57
N ILE A 67 14.51 -2.96 9.42
CA ILE A 67 13.17 -3.08 8.84
C ILE A 67 12.24 -3.47 9.98
N HIS A 68 11.22 -2.65 10.25
CA HIS A 68 10.25 -2.92 11.32
C HIS A 68 9.06 -3.69 10.76
N ILE A 69 8.75 -4.81 11.39
CA ILE A 69 7.67 -5.72 11.02
C ILE A 69 6.62 -5.73 12.11
N PHE A 70 5.36 -5.60 11.72
CA PHE A 70 4.20 -5.53 12.60
C PHE A 70 3.31 -6.74 12.35
N LEU A 71 3.16 -7.60 13.36
CA LEU A 71 2.37 -8.84 13.26
C LEU A 71 1.19 -8.81 14.22
N TRP A 72 -0.01 -9.12 13.72
CA TRP A 72 -1.18 -9.34 14.57
C TRP A 72 -1.66 -10.78 14.46
N LEU A 73 -1.71 -11.46 15.61
CA LEU A 73 -1.98 -12.90 15.71
C LEU A 73 -3.26 -13.11 16.53
N PRO A 74 -4.43 -13.34 15.90
CA PRO A 74 -5.69 -13.50 16.63
C PRO A 74 -5.79 -14.86 17.35
N ASP A 75 -6.47 -14.89 18.50
CA ASP A 75 -6.70 -16.14 19.25
C ASP A 75 -7.53 -17.13 18.41
N ASN A 76 -8.48 -16.62 17.62
CA ASN A 76 -9.35 -17.36 16.71
C ASN A 76 -8.74 -17.55 15.30
N TRP A 77 -7.45 -17.87 15.24
CA TRP A 77 -6.73 -18.06 13.98
C TRP A 77 -7.32 -19.17 13.12
N ASN A 78 -7.51 -18.88 11.83
CA ASN A 78 -8.11 -19.79 10.85
C ASN A 78 -7.08 -20.65 10.09
N GLY A 79 -5.82 -20.62 10.50
CA GLY A 79 -4.73 -21.36 9.85
C GLY A 79 -4.10 -20.65 8.64
N ARG A 80 -4.40 -19.37 8.42
CA ARG A 80 -3.91 -18.60 7.25
C ARG A 80 -3.12 -17.36 7.66
N PHE A 81 -2.15 -17.00 6.83
CA PHE A 81 -1.40 -15.75 6.95
C PHE A 81 -1.87 -14.75 5.87
N GLN A 82 -1.90 -13.46 6.19
CA GLN A 82 -2.14 -12.39 5.23
C GLN A 82 -1.12 -11.25 5.38
N GLY A 83 -0.27 -11.06 4.37
CA GLY A 83 0.52 -9.84 4.24
C GLY A 83 -0.33 -8.68 3.72
N VAL A 84 -0.09 -7.49 4.24
CA VAL A 84 -0.73 -6.25 3.75
C VAL A 84 0.32 -5.26 3.28
N GLY A 85 -0.02 -4.55 2.21
CA GLY A 85 0.89 -3.59 1.60
C GLY A 85 0.66 -2.12 1.99
N GLY A 86 1.47 -1.26 1.40
CA GLY A 86 1.54 0.17 1.73
C GLY A 86 0.81 1.13 0.78
N ALA A 87 1.14 2.42 0.88
CA ALA A 87 0.61 3.50 0.05
C ALA A 87 1.63 4.63 -0.12
N GLY A 88 1.70 5.21 -1.33
CA GLY A 88 2.68 6.23 -1.67
C GLY A 88 4.12 5.72 -1.49
N PHE A 89 4.96 6.48 -0.80
CA PHE A 89 6.33 6.08 -0.47
C PHE A 89 6.45 5.27 0.83
N LEU A 90 5.34 4.85 1.44
CA LEU A 90 5.33 4.03 2.65
C LEU A 90 4.91 2.60 2.32
N CYS A 91 5.63 1.60 2.82
CA CYS A 91 5.18 0.19 2.82
C CYS A 91 4.13 -0.10 3.89
N GLY A 92 4.02 0.74 4.93
CA GLY A 92 3.11 0.51 6.05
C GLY A 92 3.70 0.95 7.40
N PRO A 93 3.09 0.53 8.52
CA PRO A 93 1.90 -0.31 8.59
C PRO A 93 0.60 0.48 8.35
N LEU A 94 -0.27 -0.04 7.46
CA LEU A 94 -1.67 0.40 7.38
C LEU A 94 -2.52 -0.45 8.35
N TYR A 95 -2.67 0.01 9.59
CA TYR A 95 -3.32 -0.76 10.67
C TYR A 95 -4.77 -1.18 10.37
N SER A 96 -5.50 -0.43 9.54
CA SER A 96 -6.84 -0.83 9.08
C SER A 96 -6.82 -2.12 8.27
N GLU A 97 -5.78 -2.35 7.46
CA GLU A 97 -5.64 -3.57 6.66
C GLU A 97 -5.24 -4.77 7.52
N LEU A 98 -4.38 -4.56 8.54
CA LEU A 98 -4.11 -5.57 9.56
C LEU A 98 -5.40 -5.96 10.29
N ALA A 99 -6.23 -4.96 10.67
CA ALA A 99 -7.51 -5.18 11.34
C ALA A 99 -8.49 -6.00 10.49
N ASN A 100 -8.65 -5.66 9.20
CA ASN A 100 -9.52 -6.39 8.28
C ASN A 100 -9.15 -7.87 8.19
N GLY A 101 -7.84 -8.18 8.13
CA GLY A 101 -7.36 -9.56 8.11
C GLY A 101 -7.59 -10.30 9.43
N VAL A 102 -7.28 -9.71 10.59
CA VAL A 102 -7.49 -10.40 11.88
C VAL A 102 -8.97 -10.60 12.21
N VAL A 103 -9.84 -9.65 11.85
CA VAL A 103 -11.31 -9.82 11.99
C VAL A 103 -11.80 -11.01 11.16
N SER A 104 -11.13 -11.29 10.04
CA SER A 104 -11.39 -12.46 9.19
C SER A 104 -10.64 -13.74 9.64
N GLY A 105 -9.93 -13.68 10.76
CA GLY A 105 -9.21 -14.79 11.39
C GLY A 105 -7.81 -15.08 10.85
N TYR A 106 -7.24 -14.21 10.00
CA TYR A 106 -5.87 -14.35 9.52
C TYR A 106 -4.88 -13.89 10.58
N ALA A 107 -3.71 -14.53 10.67
CA ALA A 107 -2.53 -13.86 11.21
C ALA A 107 -2.06 -12.85 10.14
N THR A 108 -1.83 -11.60 10.52
CA THR A 108 -1.50 -10.54 9.55
C THR A 108 -0.12 -9.96 9.78
N GLY A 109 0.51 -9.49 8.70
CA GLY A 109 1.81 -8.85 8.73
C GLY A 109 1.91 -7.61 7.85
N ALA A 110 2.60 -6.58 8.34
CA ALA A 110 2.94 -5.35 7.63
C ALA A 110 4.38 -4.94 7.95
N THR A 111 4.95 -4.02 7.16
CA THR A 111 6.33 -3.55 7.33
C THR A 111 6.46 -2.08 6.96
N ASP A 112 7.46 -1.40 7.51
CA ASP A 112 7.87 -0.07 7.05
C ASP A 112 8.87 -0.13 5.89
N CYS A 113 9.35 -1.32 5.50
CA CYS A 113 10.44 -1.49 4.53
C CYS A 113 11.69 -0.64 4.83
N GLY A 114 11.99 -0.43 6.12
CA GLY A 114 13.14 0.35 6.55
C GLY A 114 12.97 1.88 6.44
N SER A 115 11.77 2.37 6.12
CA SER A 115 11.51 3.81 6.12
C SER A 115 10.07 4.19 6.47
N GLU A 116 9.94 5.11 7.42
CA GLU A 116 8.68 5.80 7.73
C GLU A 116 8.57 7.16 7.01
N ASP A 117 9.45 7.47 6.06
CA ASP A 117 9.46 8.74 5.34
C ASP A 117 8.45 8.75 4.16
N PRO A 118 7.35 9.50 4.25
CA PRO A 118 6.33 9.54 3.20
C PRO A 118 6.75 10.35 1.97
N THR A 119 7.91 11.03 2.03
CA THR A 119 8.37 11.91 0.94
C THR A 119 9.21 11.19 -0.10
N GLY A 120 9.67 9.96 0.19
CA GLY A 120 10.61 9.24 -0.66
C GLY A 120 12.06 9.72 -0.57
N SER A 121 12.38 10.63 0.36
CA SER A 121 13.75 11.13 0.54
C SER A 121 14.72 10.04 1.01
N PHE A 122 14.20 8.95 1.57
CA PHE A 122 14.98 7.75 1.92
C PHE A 122 15.81 7.19 0.75
N ALA A 123 15.41 7.45 -0.50
CA ALA A 123 16.12 6.99 -1.69
C ALA A 123 17.47 7.69 -1.90
N LEU A 124 17.75 8.77 -1.16
CA LEU A 124 18.99 9.53 -1.26
C LEU A 124 19.76 9.54 0.06
N ASN A 125 21.07 9.40 -0.06
CA ASN A 125 22.00 9.69 1.02
C ASN A 125 22.11 11.20 1.23
N LYS A 126 22.68 11.62 2.37
CA LYS A 126 22.89 13.04 2.69
C LYS A 126 23.77 13.79 1.67
N ASP A 127 24.63 13.08 0.94
CA ASP A 127 25.48 13.64 -0.11
C ASP A 127 24.81 13.68 -1.50
N GLY A 128 23.53 13.26 -1.59
CA GLY A 128 22.75 13.23 -2.83
C GLY A 128 22.98 12.00 -3.70
N THR A 129 23.81 11.05 -3.27
CA THR A 129 23.95 9.75 -3.95
C THR A 129 22.77 8.84 -3.63
N LEU A 130 22.54 7.82 -4.47
CA LEU A 130 21.45 6.85 -4.24
C LEU A 130 21.71 6.01 -2.98
N ASN A 131 20.71 5.91 -2.12
CA ASN A 131 20.68 4.93 -1.04
C ASN A 131 20.08 3.63 -1.56
N THR A 132 20.90 2.80 -2.20
CA THR A 132 20.42 1.58 -2.86
C THR A 132 19.81 0.57 -1.89
N ALA A 133 20.27 0.52 -0.64
CA ALA A 133 19.71 -0.40 0.35
C ALA A 133 18.25 -0.09 0.66
N LEU A 134 17.92 1.16 1.03
CA LEU A 134 16.52 1.55 1.28
C LEU A 134 15.66 1.55 -0.01
N ILE A 135 16.27 1.80 -1.18
CA ILE A 135 15.58 1.62 -2.47
C ILE A 135 15.19 0.15 -2.66
N ASP A 136 16.10 -0.79 -2.40
CA ASP A 136 15.85 -2.22 -2.52
C ASP A 136 14.83 -2.71 -1.47
N ASP A 137 14.91 -2.20 -0.24
CA ASP A 137 13.95 -2.53 0.83
C ASP A 137 12.54 -2.11 0.46
N PHE A 138 12.35 -0.86 0.03
CA PHE A 138 11.07 -0.38 -0.47
C PHE A 138 10.63 -1.15 -1.73
N ALA A 139 11.56 -1.44 -2.65
CA ALA A 139 11.22 -2.08 -3.92
C ALA A 139 10.76 -3.52 -3.72
N TYR A 140 11.40 -4.30 -2.84
CA TYR A 140 11.09 -5.72 -2.70
C TYR A 140 11.59 -6.39 -1.41
N THR A 141 12.70 -5.97 -0.78
CA THR A 141 13.28 -6.75 0.33
C THR A 141 12.42 -6.66 1.57
N GLY A 142 11.92 -5.46 1.91
CA GLY A 142 11.16 -5.26 3.15
C GLY A 142 9.87 -6.07 3.19
N ILE A 143 9.13 -6.14 2.07
CA ILE A 143 7.89 -6.91 2.00
C ILE A 143 8.14 -8.43 1.98
N HIS A 144 9.22 -8.88 1.34
CA HIS A 144 9.65 -10.28 1.38
C HIS A 144 10.06 -10.72 2.79
N ASP A 145 10.92 -9.94 3.45
CA ASP A 145 11.41 -10.23 4.79
C ASP A 145 10.26 -10.29 5.79
N MET A 146 9.33 -9.32 5.73
CA MET A 146 8.07 -9.36 6.49
C MET A 146 7.29 -10.66 6.27
N THR A 147 7.22 -11.12 5.02
CA THR A 147 6.46 -12.32 4.66
C THR A 147 7.11 -13.59 5.22
N VAL A 148 8.42 -13.72 5.08
CA VAL A 148 9.20 -14.86 5.58
C VAL A 148 9.12 -14.90 7.10
N ASP A 149 9.41 -13.77 7.75
CA ASP A 149 9.44 -13.66 9.20
C ASP A 149 8.05 -13.81 9.80
N GLY A 150 7.03 -13.20 9.20
CA GLY A 150 5.64 -13.31 9.64
C GLY A 150 5.12 -14.75 9.62
N LYS A 151 5.47 -15.55 8.60
CA LYS A 151 5.12 -16.98 8.57
C LYS A 151 5.89 -17.79 9.59
N ALA A 152 7.19 -17.56 9.73
CA ALA A 152 8.03 -18.24 10.71
C ALA A 152 7.54 -17.95 12.14
N PHE A 153 7.21 -16.69 12.41
CA PHE A 153 6.63 -16.25 13.67
C PHE A 153 5.26 -16.88 13.91
N THR A 154 4.37 -16.88 12.91
CA THR A 154 3.05 -17.54 12.98
C THR A 154 3.22 -19.02 13.36
N GLN A 155 4.17 -19.72 12.73
CA GLN A 155 4.47 -21.12 13.06
C GLN A 155 4.89 -21.30 14.51
N ALA A 156 5.80 -20.47 15.00
CA ALA A 156 6.30 -20.56 16.36
C ALA A 156 5.23 -20.20 17.40
N TYR A 157 4.39 -19.20 17.09
CA TYR A 157 3.33 -18.71 17.98
C TYR A 157 2.19 -19.73 18.16
N TYR A 158 1.69 -20.31 17.06
CA TYR A 158 0.59 -21.28 17.07
C TYR A 158 1.04 -22.74 17.15
N GLY A 159 2.36 -23.00 17.12
CA GLY A 159 2.93 -24.34 17.03
C GLY A 159 2.71 -25.06 15.68
N SER A 160 2.11 -24.38 14.70
CA SER A 160 1.94 -24.86 13.33
C SER A 160 1.94 -23.69 12.35
N GLY A 161 2.60 -23.86 11.21
CA GLY A 161 2.67 -22.82 10.18
C GLY A 161 1.35 -22.62 9.44
N PRO A 162 1.19 -21.48 8.74
CA PRO A 162 0.00 -21.24 7.93
C PRO A 162 -0.13 -22.29 6.83
N GLY A 163 -1.33 -22.86 6.67
CA GLY A 163 -1.63 -23.78 5.58
C GLY A 163 -1.76 -23.07 4.22
N TYR A 164 -2.11 -21.78 4.24
CA TYR A 164 -2.11 -20.89 3.09
C TYR A 164 -1.68 -19.48 3.51
N ALA A 165 -0.98 -18.78 2.62
CA ALA A 165 -0.62 -17.38 2.74
C ALA A 165 -1.24 -16.56 1.61
N TYR A 166 -1.76 -15.37 1.95
CA TYR A 166 -2.36 -14.43 1.00
C TYR A 166 -1.73 -13.05 1.11
N PHE A 167 -1.75 -12.28 0.03
CA PHE A 167 -1.37 -10.87 0.05
C PHE A 167 -2.55 -10.01 -0.38
N ASN A 168 -2.74 -8.86 0.29
CA ASN A 168 -3.75 -7.88 -0.09
C ASN A 168 -3.16 -6.46 -0.07
N GLY A 169 -3.18 -5.77 -1.20
CA GLY A 169 -2.68 -4.40 -1.30
C GLY A 169 -3.30 -3.60 -2.44
N CYS A 170 -3.32 -2.28 -2.25
CA CYS A 170 -3.77 -1.29 -3.22
C CYS A 170 -2.67 -0.23 -3.43
N SER A 171 -2.58 0.40 -4.61
CA SER A 171 -1.56 1.42 -4.89
C SER A 171 -0.14 0.86 -4.76
N THR A 172 0.69 1.39 -3.85
CA THR A 172 2.01 0.84 -3.52
C THR A 172 1.90 -0.61 -3.04
N GLY A 173 0.89 -0.95 -2.23
CA GLY A 173 0.60 -2.34 -1.91
C GLY A 173 0.26 -3.18 -3.13
N GLY A 174 -0.43 -2.62 -4.12
CA GLY A 174 -0.68 -3.32 -5.39
C GLY A 174 0.61 -3.64 -6.14
N ARG A 175 1.57 -2.70 -6.15
CA ARG A 175 2.93 -2.90 -6.68
C ARG A 175 3.69 -3.97 -5.90
N GLU A 176 3.68 -3.92 -4.57
CA GLU A 176 4.31 -4.91 -3.69
C GLU A 176 3.78 -6.32 -3.97
N GLY A 177 2.46 -6.49 -4.07
CA GLY A 177 1.87 -7.78 -4.42
C GLY A 177 2.32 -8.29 -5.79
N LEU A 178 2.46 -7.41 -6.80
CA LEU A 178 3.02 -7.83 -8.09
C LEU A 178 4.52 -8.13 -8.03
N MET A 179 5.29 -7.42 -7.19
CA MET A 179 6.70 -7.73 -6.95
C MET A 179 6.88 -9.09 -6.27
N GLU A 180 6.06 -9.40 -5.28
CA GLU A 180 5.97 -10.73 -4.65
C GLU A 180 5.68 -11.80 -5.70
N ALA A 181 4.66 -11.60 -6.55
CA ALA A 181 4.33 -12.54 -7.62
C ALA A 181 5.48 -12.79 -8.61
N GLN A 182 6.25 -11.74 -8.93
CA GLN A 182 7.29 -11.78 -9.96
C GLN A 182 8.64 -12.29 -9.43
N ARG A 183 9.02 -11.88 -8.21
CA ARG A 183 10.36 -12.10 -7.65
C ARG A 183 10.38 -13.19 -6.59
N PHE A 184 9.29 -13.36 -5.86
CA PHE A 184 9.15 -14.33 -4.77
C PHE A 184 7.89 -15.18 -4.94
N PRO A 185 7.77 -15.93 -6.06
CA PRO A 185 6.51 -16.60 -6.44
C PRO A 185 6.05 -17.70 -5.45
N THR A 186 6.87 -18.05 -4.47
CA THR A 186 6.55 -19.02 -3.41
C THR A 186 5.99 -18.37 -2.14
N ASP A 187 5.94 -17.04 -2.08
CA ASP A 187 5.58 -16.33 -0.87
C ASP A 187 4.07 -16.34 -0.63
N TYR A 188 3.26 -16.40 -1.69
CA TYR A 188 1.82 -16.34 -1.53
C TYR A 188 1.10 -17.37 -2.39
N ASN A 189 0.06 -17.98 -1.83
CA ASN A 189 -0.85 -18.85 -2.57
C ASN A 189 -1.90 -18.04 -3.34
N GLY A 190 -2.17 -16.80 -2.93
CA GLY A 190 -3.06 -15.87 -3.63
C GLY A 190 -2.71 -14.42 -3.33
N ILE A 191 -2.78 -13.56 -4.35
CA ILE A 191 -2.41 -12.15 -4.27
C ILE A 191 -3.55 -11.33 -4.83
N VAL A 192 -4.01 -10.35 -4.06
CA VAL A 192 -4.91 -9.29 -4.51
C VAL A 192 -4.09 -8.00 -4.66
N SER A 193 -3.91 -7.57 -5.91
CA SER A 193 -3.21 -6.34 -6.27
C SER A 193 -4.17 -5.37 -6.94
N ALA A 194 -4.65 -4.38 -6.19
CA ALA A 194 -5.53 -3.33 -6.68
C ALA A 194 -4.73 -2.07 -7.07
N ALA A 195 -5.16 -1.36 -8.12
CA ALA A 195 -4.54 -0.12 -8.61
C ALA A 195 -3.00 -0.11 -8.53
N PRO A 196 -2.29 -1.13 -9.06
CA PRO A 196 -0.90 -1.34 -8.73
C PRO A 196 -0.01 -0.23 -9.29
N ALA A 197 0.75 0.44 -8.42
CA ALA A 197 1.70 1.49 -8.79
C ALA A 197 2.95 0.89 -9.45
N ILE A 198 2.81 0.32 -10.65
CA ILE A 198 3.90 -0.31 -11.42
C ILE A 198 4.47 0.63 -12.47
N ASN A 199 5.57 0.23 -13.11
CA ASN A 199 6.26 1.03 -14.14
C ASN A 199 6.66 2.42 -13.61
N TRP A 200 7.27 2.48 -12.41
CA TRP A 200 7.59 3.73 -11.71
C TRP A 200 8.32 4.77 -12.55
N THR A 201 9.20 4.35 -13.45
CA THR A 201 9.91 5.24 -14.38
C THR A 201 9.00 6.02 -15.33
N LYS A 202 7.76 5.56 -15.52
CA LYS A 202 6.69 6.25 -16.26
C LYS A 202 5.61 6.81 -15.35
N PHE A 203 5.24 6.05 -14.32
CA PHE A 203 4.16 6.41 -13.41
C PHE A 203 4.45 7.70 -12.63
N ILE A 204 5.63 7.82 -11.99
CA ILE A 204 5.97 9.01 -11.21
C ILE A 204 6.03 10.29 -12.08
N PRO A 205 6.64 10.28 -13.28
CA PRO A 205 6.53 11.41 -14.20
C PRO A 205 5.10 11.73 -14.67
N ALA A 206 4.24 10.71 -14.81
CA ALA A 206 2.85 10.91 -15.22
C ALA A 206 2.01 11.56 -14.11
N GLU A 207 2.32 11.34 -12.83
CA GLU A 207 1.62 12.00 -11.72
C GLU A 207 1.80 13.52 -11.71
N ILE A 208 2.96 14.02 -12.16
CA ILE A 208 3.27 15.47 -12.22
C ILE A 208 2.98 16.12 -13.58
N TRP A 209 2.48 15.31 -14.54
CA TRP A 209 2.27 15.76 -15.91
C TRP A 209 1.23 16.88 -16.01
N PRO A 210 0.07 16.83 -15.31
CA PRO A 210 -0.93 17.89 -15.41
C PRO A 210 -0.41 19.25 -14.96
N GLU A 211 0.34 19.30 -13.86
CA GLU A 211 0.97 20.53 -13.38
C GLU A 211 1.98 21.05 -14.39
N LEU A 212 2.77 20.17 -15.01
CA LEU A 212 3.75 20.56 -16.01
C LEU A 212 3.09 21.16 -17.26
N VAL A 213 2.00 20.56 -17.74
CA VAL A 213 1.23 21.07 -18.90
C VAL A 213 0.73 22.48 -18.61
N MET A 214 0.03 22.67 -17.48
CA MET A 214 -0.52 23.98 -17.08
C MET A 214 0.58 25.03 -16.83
N LEU A 215 1.73 24.62 -16.27
CA LEU A 215 2.87 25.52 -16.07
C LEU A 215 3.48 25.98 -17.40
N GLN A 216 3.54 25.10 -18.40
CA GLN A 216 4.09 25.42 -19.73
C GLN A 216 3.15 26.30 -20.54
N SER A 217 1.84 26.07 -20.45
CA SER A 217 0.82 26.92 -21.09
C SER A 217 0.59 28.24 -20.37
N ASN A 218 0.96 28.31 -19.08
CA ASN A 218 0.57 29.37 -18.15
C ASN A 218 -0.96 29.52 -18.08
N ASP A 219 -1.68 28.40 -18.19
CA ASP A 219 -3.13 28.29 -18.04
C ASP A 219 -3.44 27.27 -16.95
N PHE A 220 -3.90 27.76 -15.80
CA PHE A 220 -4.22 26.91 -14.65
C PHE A 220 -5.73 26.65 -14.66
N LEU A 221 -6.13 25.46 -15.09
CA LEU A 221 -7.53 25.05 -15.20
C LEU A 221 -8.23 25.17 -13.83
N PRO A 222 -9.20 26.09 -13.69
CA PRO A 222 -9.98 26.17 -12.47
C PRO A 222 -10.96 25.01 -12.39
N SER A 223 -11.26 24.56 -11.16
CA SER A 223 -12.10 23.39 -10.90
C SER A 223 -13.48 23.42 -11.57
N CYS A 224 -14.06 24.61 -11.80
CA CYS A 224 -15.35 24.69 -12.49
C CYS A 224 -15.28 24.47 -14.01
N LYS A 225 -14.12 24.72 -14.65
CA LYS A 225 -13.88 24.35 -16.05
C LYS A 225 -13.55 22.86 -16.14
N GLU A 226 -12.71 22.35 -15.25
CA GLU A 226 -12.43 20.90 -15.12
C GLU A 226 -13.73 20.09 -14.95
N ALA A 227 -14.65 20.56 -14.09
CA ALA A 227 -15.96 19.97 -13.93
C ALA A 227 -16.79 19.98 -15.24
N ALA A 228 -16.74 21.07 -16.01
CA ALA A 228 -17.42 21.14 -17.31
C ALA A 228 -16.88 20.12 -18.32
N PHE A 229 -15.55 19.94 -18.38
CA PHE A 229 -14.93 18.87 -19.19
C PHE A 229 -15.34 17.48 -18.71
N THR A 230 -15.31 17.24 -17.39
CA THR A 230 -15.73 15.97 -16.77
C THR A 230 -17.18 15.63 -17.07
N ASP A 231 -18.09 16.60 -16.95
CA ASP A 231 -19.51 16.43 -17.27
C ASP A 231 -19.70 16.12 -18.76
N ALA A 232 -19.02 16.87 -19.64
CA ALA A 232 -19.15 16.68 -21.07
C ALA A 232 -18.65 15.31 -21.54
N VAL A 233 -17.49 14.85 -21.06
CA VAL A 233 -16.97 13.50 -21.39
C VAL A 233 -17.88 12.40 -20.79
N THR A 234 -18.47 12.64 -19.62
CA THR A 234 -19.42 11.71 -19.01
C THR A 234 -20.72 11.63 -19.81
N VAL A 235 -21.25 12.74 -20.30
CA VAL A 235 -22.41 12.75 -21.20
C VAL A 235 -22.10 12.02 -22.51
N ALA A 236 -20.89 12.22 -23.04
CA ALA A 236 -20.49 11.60 -24.30
C ALA A 236 -20.25 10.08 -24.17
N CYS A 237 -19.68 9.62 -23.05
CA CYS A 237 -19.11 8.28 -22.93
C CYS A 237 -19.64 7.45 -21.76
N GLY A 238 -20.39 8.03 -20.82
CA GLY A 238 -20.82 7.40 -19.57
C GLY A 238 -22.10 6.57 -19.65
N GLY A 239 -22.75 6.46 -20.81
CA GLY A 239 -23.97 5.65 -20.95
C GLY A 239 -25.14 6.15 -20.08
N VAL A 240 -26.00 5.23 -19.63
CA VAL A 240 -27.26 5.56 -18.92
C VAL A 240 -27.06 5.84 -17.43
N ASP A 241 -25.98 5.35 -16.84
CA ASP A 241 -25.65 5.47 -15.41
C ASP A 241 -24.57 6.53 -15.13
N GLY A 242 -24.04 7.18 -16.18
CA GLY A 242 -22.98 8.18 -16.07
C GLY A 242 -21.62 7.58 -15.75
N VAL A 243 -21.41 6.29 -16.01
CA VAL A 243 -20.15 5.60 -15.77
C VAL A 243 -19.49 5.23 -17.10
N ILE A 244 -18.28 5.74 -17.31
CA ILE A 244 -17.47 5.39 -18.49
C ILE A 244 -16.89 3.98 -18.28
N GLN A 245 -17.61 2.97 -18.77
CA GLN A 245 -17.26 1.54 -18.59
C GLN A 245 -15.95 1.15 -19.29
N ALA A 246 -15.63 1.81 -20.40
CA ALA A 246 -14.41 1.56 -21.18
C ALA A 246 -13.75 2.89 -21.57
N PRO A 247 -12.97 3.52 -20.66
CA PRO A 247 -12.36 4.84 -20.92
C PRO A 247 -11.55 4.91 -22.21
N GLY A 248 -10.79 3.86 -22.54
CA GLY A 248 -10.00 3.81 -23.78
C GLY A 248 -10.81 3.73 -25.09
N SER A 249 -12.14 3.56 -25.01
CA SER A 249 -13.04 3.62 -26.18
C SER A 249 -13.76 4.97 -26.30
N CYS A 250 -13.55 5.87 -25.35
CA CYS A 250 -14.08 7.24 -25.41
C CYS A 250 -13.15 8.08 -26.29
N HIS A 251 -13.69 8.64 -27.37
CA HIS A 251 -12.96 9.51 -28.30
C HIS A 251 -13.61 10.91 -28.39
N TRP A 252 -14.12 11.38 -27.26
CA TRP A 252 -14.70 12.72 -27.16
C TRP A 252 -13.60 13.79 -27.29
N ASN A 253 -13.92 14.89 -27.98
CA ASN A 253 -12.96 15.95 -28.28
C ASN A 253 -13.11 17.13 -27.31
N PRO A 254 -12.11 17.46 -26.47
CA PRO A 254 -12.20 18.58 -25.53
C PRO A 254 -12.42 19.95 -26.20
N PHE A 255 -12.02 20.10 -27.47
CA PHE A 255 -12.23 21.34 -28.21
C PHE A 255 -13.71 21.64 -28.50
N ASP A 256 -14.61 20.65 -28.37
CA ASP A 256 -16.06 20.86 -28.53
C ASP A 256 -16.64 21.80 -27.45
N LEU A 257 -15.94 21.99 -26.32
CA LEU A 257 -16.37 22.91 -25.26
C LEU A 257 -15.89 24.36 -25.42
N VAL A 258 -15.02 24.67 -26.39
CA VAL A 258 -14.51 26.04 -26.58
C VAL A 258 -15.66 27.01 -26.81
N GLY A 259 -15.67 28.13 -26.08
CA GLY A 259 -16.74 29.12 -26.10
C GLY A 259 -17.86 28.88 -25.07
N THR A 260 -17.86 27.75 -24.37
CA THR A 260 -18.82 27.47 -23.29
C THR A 260 -18.56 28.36 -22.09
N VAL A 261 -19.60 28.99 -21.55
CA VAL A 261 -19.51 29.86 -20.36
C VAL A 261 -19.65 29.02 -19.09
N THR A 262 -18.64 29.08 -18.23
CA THR A 262 -18.64 28.46 -16.90
C THR A 262 -18.63 29.56 -15.81
N PRO A 263 -18.83 29.21 -14.52
CA PRO A 263 -18.67 30.16 -13.42
C PRO A 263 -17.28 30.83 -13.34
N CYS A 264 -16.24 30.23 -13.91
CA CYS A 264 -14.87 30.74 -13.92
C CYS A 264 -14.50 31.40 -15.26
N GLY A 265 -15.50 31.72 -16.09
CA GLY A 265 -15.32 32.33 -17.41
C GLY A 265 -15.51 31.35 -18.56
N THR A 266 -15.23 31.83 -19.76
CA THR A 266 -15.40 31.07 -20.99
C THR A 266 -14.26 30.06 -21.16
N ILE A 267 -14.58 28.83 -21.55
CA ILE A 267 -13.58 27.84 -21.97
C ILE A 267 -12.90 28.32 -23.25
N THR A 268 -11.59 28.38 -23.21
CA THR A 268 -10.71 28.82 -24.31
C THR A 268 -10.13 27.62 -25.04
N SER A 269 -9.48 27.87 -26.17
CA SER A 269 -8.72 26.83 -26.87
C SER A 269 -7.53 26.34 -26.05
N THR A 270 -6.95 27.18 -25.18
CA THR A 270 -5.84 26.78 -24.30
C THR A 270 -6.33 25.81 -23.23
N ASP A 271 -7.49 26.07 -22.61
CA ASP A 271 -8.10 25.15 -21.64
C ASP A 271 -8.32 23.76 -22.27
N ALA A 272 -8.81 23.70 -23.50
CA ALA A 272 -9.07 22.45 -24.21
C ALA A 272 -7.78 21.72 -24.61
N ASP A 273 -6.75 22.45 -25.04
CA ASP A 273 -5.42 21.93 -25.38
C ASP A 273 -4.71 21.34 -24.14
N ASP A 274 -4.83 21.99 -22.98
CA ASP A 274 -4.28 21.47 -21.73
C ASP A 274 -4.99 20.17 -21.30
N VAL A 275 -6.32 20.11 -21.40
CA VAL A 275 -7.07 18.87 -21.13
C VAL A 275 -6.67 17.73 -22.07
N GLU A 276 -6.53 18.00 -23.38
CA GLU A 276 -6.10 16.99 -24.35
C GLU A 276 -4.72 16.42 -23.98
N LYS A 277 -3.74 17.28 -23.71
CA LYS A 277 -2.38 16.85 -23.30
C LYS A 277 -2.38 16.10 -21.98
N ILE A 278 -3.20 16.51 -21.01
CA ILE A 278 -3.32 15.84 -19.72
C ILE A 278 -3.83 14.40 -19.92
N TRP A 279 -4.83 14.20 -20.78
CA TRP A 279 -5.39 12.88 -21.06
C TRP A 279 -4.48 11.98 -21.90
N ASP A 280 -3.76 12.56 -22.86
CA ASP A 280 -2.77 11.81 -23.66
C ASP A 280 -1.58 11.35 -22.82
N GLY A 281 -1.27 12.07 -21.73
CA GLY A 281 -0.16 11.80 -20.85
C GLY A 281 1.21 12.16 -21.46
N PRO A 282 2.30 11.93 -20.70
CA PRO A 282 3.64 12.24 -21.15
C PRO A 282 4.07 11.32 -22.32
N HIS A 283 4.64 11.91 -23.38
CA HIS A 283 5.09 11.22 -24.59
C HIS A 283 6.47 11.69 -25.07
#